data_AF-A0A930HNI6-F1
#
_entry.id   AF-A0A930HNI6-F1
#
_cell.length_a   1.000
_cell.length_b   1.000
_cell.length_c   1.000
_cell.angle_alpha   90.00
_cell.angle_beta   90.00
_cell.angle_gamma   90.00
#
_symmetry.space_group_name_H-M   'P 1'
#
loop_
_entity.id
_entity.type
_entity.pdbx_description
1 polymer ?
#
loop_
_entity_poly.entity_id
_entity_poly.type
_entity_poly.pdbx_seq_one_letter_code
_entity_poly.pdbx_strand_id
1 'polypeptide(L)'
;MRAITDEHLQAYKEGGCLHKLFNVIKEDPELSFEIRVKSEVMIYYHKDKIMTIRFCKGKPSIEVLSEKYYKNATPPSVLFENDDLMETLRRTDQLRKYFKEAKQLIGSYKAGLEFEVQQNIASGNRSFNNRFVVVDMEWQLPQSDIKKEERIIKTRIDLIVVDTKKNDMGENDIYLGELKVGMGATGGKSGIIAHVKKTKEFINNAKARAALRDDVESIIRQKSDLGLFEGNHTGLNLSGKPRMMLILVYRGNEEKNALKVQEKNAKDEAREQNMVEPLVVWHNALITLKV
;
A
#
# COMPACT_ATOMS: atom_id res chain seq x y z
N MET A 1 4.24 -5.24 14.55
CA MET A 1 2.93 -5.64 14.01
C MET A 1 2.10 -4.41 13.65
N ARG A 2 1.56 -4.40 12.43
CA ARG A 2 0.54 -3.47 11.93
C ARG A 2 -0.83 -4.05 12.25
N ALA A 3 -1.43 -3.49 13.29
CA ALA A 3 -2.75 -3.89 13.75
C ALA A 3 -3.39 -2.69 14.42
N ILE A 4 -4.71 -2.59 14.29
CA ILE A 4 -5.53 -1.73 15.14
C ILE A 4 -6.17 -2.56 16.26
N THR A 5 -6.53 -1.93 17.39
CA THR A 5 -7.25 -2.63 18.46
C THR A 5 -8.66 -3.02 18.01
N ASP A 6 -9.28 -3.98 18.70
CA ASP A 6 -10.69 -4.32 18.43
C ASP A 6 -11.60 -3.11 18.66
N GLU A 7 -11.32 -2.30 19.68
CA GLU A 7 -12.04 -1.05 19.94
C GLU A 7 -11.95 -0.07 18.74
N HIS A 8 -10.75 0.11 18.18
CA HIS A 8 -10.53 0.93 17.00
C HIS A 8 -11.21 0.34 15.75
N LEU A 9 -11.17 -0.99 15.58
CA LEU A 9 -11.87 -1.68 14.50
C LEU A 9 -13.39 -1.47 14.59
N GLN A 10 -13.97 -1.59 15.79
CA GLN A 10 -15.41 -1.38 16.03
C GLN A 10 -15.83 0.07 15.77
N ALA A 11 -14.94 1.05 16.00
CA ALA A 11 -15.24 2.45 15.71
C ALA A 11 -15.55 2.72 14.22
N TYR A 12 -15.10 1.87 13.30
CA TYR A 12 -15.40 1.96 11.86
C TYR A 12 -16.66 1.21 11.43
N LYS A 13 -17.15 0.26 12.24
CA LYS A 13 -18.35 -0.54 11.94
C LYS A 13 -19.61 0.28 12.19
N GLU A 14 -20.75 -0.23 11.73
CA GLU A 14 -22.05 0.42 11.91
C GLU A 14 -22.29 0.77 13.39
N GLY A 15 -22.74 2.01 13.64
CA GLY A 15 -22.89 2.56 15.00
C GLY A 15 -21.61 3.15 15.61
N GLY A 16 -20.43 2.89 15.03
CA GLY A 16 -19.16 3.44 15.46
C GLY A 16 -18.97 4.92 15.07
N CYS A 17 -18.19 5.68 15.85
CA CYS A 17 -18.01 7.12 15.64
C CYS A 17 -17.19 7.47 14.38
N LEU A 18 -16.42 6.53 13.83
CA LEU A 18 -15.67 6.69 12.59
C LEU A 18 -16.41 6.10 11.38
N HIS A 19 -17.62 5.54 11.56
CA HIS A 19 -18.34 4.82 10.52
C HIS A 19 -18.58 5.67 9.25
N LYS A 20 -19.06 6.91 9.42
CA LYS A 20 -19.29 7.81 8.27
C LYS A 20 -18.00 8.20 7.55
N LEU A 21 -16.94 8.47 8.31
CA LEU A 21 -15.60 8.72 7.74
C LEU A 21 -15.10 7.51 6.96
N PHE A 22 -15.25 6.31 7.52
CA PHE A 22 -14.89 5.07 6.84
C PHE A 22 -15.68 4.85 5.56
N ASN A 23 -17.00 5.06 5.57
CA ASN A 23 -17.81 4.91 4.35
C ASN A 23 -17.36 5.88 3.26
N VAL A 24 -17.07 7.14 3.60
CA VAL A 24 -16.53 8.12 2.62
C VAL A 24 -15.18 7.64 2.07
N ILE A 25 -14.30 7.09 2.90
CA ILE A 25 -13.01 6.55 2.45
C ILE A 25 -13.21 5.33 1.54
N LYS A 26 -14.10 4.41 1.93
CA LYS A 26 -14.36 3.15 1.22
C LYS A 26 -15.03 3.37 -0.13
N GLU A 27 -15.91 4.36 -0.23
CA GLU A 27 -16.61 4.73 -1.47
C GLU A 27 -15.72 5.47 -2.48
N ASP A 28 -14.60 6.06 -2.04
CA ASP A 28 -13.69 6.80 -2.89
C ASP A 28 -12.57 5.87 -3.42
N PRO A 29 -12.60 5.47 -4.71
CA PRO A 29 -11.65 4.50 -5.26
C PRO A 29 -10.20 5.03 -5.32
N GLU A 30 -10.02 6.35 -5.23
CA GLU A 30 -8.71 7.01 -5.26
C GLU A 30 -8.02 7.01 -3.88
N LEU A 31 -8.77 6.67 -2.82
CA LEU A 31 -8.23 6.61 -1.46
C LEU A 31 -7.78 5.19 -1.12
N SER A 32 -6.71 5.08 -0.34
CA SER A 32 -6.34 3.83 0.31
C SER A 32 -6.42 3.92 1.82
N PHE A 33 -7.07 2.92 2.41
CA PHE A 33 -7.11 2.71 3.85
C PHE A 33 -5.97 1.77 4.24
N GLU A 34 -5.02 2.28 5.03
CA GLU A 34 -3.83 1.52 5.36
C GLU A 34 -3.55 1.45 6.87
N ILE A 35 -3.43 0.23 7.38
CA ILE A 35 -3.11 -0.02 8.79
C ILE A 35 -1.59 0.13 8.98
N ARG A 36 -1.20 0.82 10.05
CA ARG A 36 0.18 1.12 10.40
C ARG A 36 0.48 0.67 11.82
N VAL A 37 1.76 0.73 12.19
CA VAL A 37 2.19 0.43 13.57
C VAL A 37 1.54 1.40 14.57
N LYS A 38 1.54 1.03 15.85
CA LYS A 38 0.98 1.84 16.94
C LYS A 38 -0.54 2.08 16.82
N SER A 39 -1.28 1.14 16.24
CA SER A 39 -2.74 1.26 16.06
C SER A 39 -3.15 2.51 15.29
N GLU A 40 -2.36 2.89 14.29
CA GLU A 40 -2.68 4.01 13.40
C GLU A 40 -3.31 3.49 12.11
N VAL A 41 -4.28 4.24 11.59
CA VAL A 41 -4.76 4.11 10.22
C VAL A 41 -4.31 5.35 9.46
N MET A 42 -3.65 5.16 8.32
CA MET A 42 -3.27 6.22 7.41
C MET A 42 -4.11 6.12 6.15
N ILE A 43 -4.67 7.25 5.73
CA ILE A 43 -5.35 7.36 4.45
C ILE A 43 -4.38 7.98 3.46
N TYR A 44 -4.24 7.35 2.30
CA TYR A 44 -3.37 7.80 1.23
C TYR A 44 -4.17 8.18 -0.02
N TYR A 45 -3.66 9.18 -0.73
CA TYR A 45 -4.01 9.51 -2.10
C TYR A 45 -2.72 9.68 -2.89
N HIS A 46 -2.52 8.89 -3.94
CA HIS A 46 -1.35 8.97 -4.82
C HIS A 46 0.00 8.93 -4.06
N LYS A 47 0.20 7.90 -3.21
CA LYS A 47 1.35 7.72 -2.29
C LYS A 47 1.50 8.75 -1.16
N ASP A 48 0.72 9.83 -1.17
CA ASP A 48 0.80 10.90 -0.17
C ASP A 48 -0.23 10.69 0.94
N LYS A 49 0.24 10.82 2.19
CA LYS A 49 -0.60 10.68 3.39
C LYS A 49 -1.50 11.91 3.52
N ILE A 50 -2.82 11.70 3.43
CA ILE A 50 -3.81 12.77 3.55
C ILE A 50 -4.49 12.82 4.91
N MET A 51 -4.49 11.73 5.67
CA MET A 51 -5.07 11.70 7.00
C MET A 51 -4.40 10.60 7.83
N THR A 52 -4.19 10.85 9.12
CA THR A 52 -3.87 9.80 10.11
C THR A 52 -4.96 9.76 11.16
N ILE A 53 -5.46 8.56 11.45
CA ILE A 53 -6.51 8.31 12.42
C ILE A 53 -5.92 7.44 13.53
N ARG A 54 -6.06 7.92 14.76
CA ARG A 54 -5.72 7.22 15.99
C ARG A 54 -7.00 7.00 16.78
N PHE A 55 -7.04 5.94 17.58
CA PHE A 55 -8.17 5.67 18.46
C PHE A 55 -7.66 5.14 19.79
N CYS A 56 -8.05 5.78 20.89
CA CYS A 56 -7.61 5.39 22.22
C CYS A 56 -8.72 5.68 23.23
N LYS A 57 -9.12 4.67 24.01
CA LYS A 57 -10.09 4.81 25.11
C LYS A 57 -11.39 5.50 24.67
N GLY A 58 -11.98 5.02 23.57
CA GLY A 58 -13.24 5.52 23.03
C GLY A 58 -13.15 6.83 22.27
N LYS A 59 -11.95 7.42 22.12
CA LYS A 59 -11.77 8.74 21.50
C LYS A 59 -10.94 8.66 20.22
N PRO A 60 -11.46 9.16 19.08
CA PRO A 60 -10.66 9.33 17.88
C PRO A 60 -9.75 10.55 18.01
N SER A 61 -8.63 10.52 17.31
CA SER A 61 -7.77 11.68 17.04
C SER A 61 -7.39 11.66 15.57
N ILE A 62 -7.50 12.82 14.92
CA ILE A 62 -7.28 12.96 13.49
C ILE A 62 -6.16 13.97 13.24
N GLU A 63 -5.16 13.55 12.49
CA GLU A 63 -4.13 14.41 11.92
C GLU A 63 -4.46 14.60 10.44
N VAL A 64 -4.69 15.84 10.03
CA VAL A 64 -5.08 16.20 8.65
C VAL A 64 -3.86 16.31 7.73
N LEU A 65 -4.10 16.75 6.49
CA LEU A 65 -3.10 16.98 5.47
C LEU A 65 -1.97 17.86 6.01
N SER A 66 -0.72 17.50 5.69
CA SER A 66 0.45 18.25 6.14
C SER A 66 0.54 19.64 5.48
N GLU A 67 0.92 20.65 6.25
CA GLU A 67 1.15 22.03 5.78
C GLU A 67 2.05 22.15 4.56
N LYS A 68 2.98 21.20 4.36
CA LYS A 68 3.88 21.22 3.19
C LYS A 68 3.12 21.28 1.84
N TYR A 69 1.88 20.79 1.77
CA TYR A 69 1.07 20.80 0.54
C TYR A 69 0.29 22.09 0.32
N TYR A 70 0.16 22.95 1.32
CA TYR A 70 -0.56 24.22 1.24
C TYR A 70 0.20 25.39 1.85
N LYS A 71 1.54 25.30 1.91
CA LYS A 71 2.40 26.38 2.43
C LYS A 71 2.11 27.74 1.77
N ASN A 72 1.70 27.73 0.49
CA ASN A 72 1.35 28.92 -0.30
C ASN A 72 -0.09 28.87 -0.83
N ALA A 73 -0.97 28.10 -0.19
CA ALA A 73 -2.36 27.92 -0.61
C ALA A 73 -3.30 27.90 0.60
N THR A 74 -4.61 27.97 0.37
CA THR A 74 -5.58 27.82 1.45
C THR A 74 -5.60 26.36 1.94
N PRO A 75 -5.50 26.10 3.26
CA PRO A 75 -5.69 24.75 3.79
C PRO A 75 -7.10 24.22 3.50
N PRO A 76 -7.34 22.90 3.66
CA PRO A 76 -8.70 22.36 3.70
C PRO A 76 -9.55 23.13 4.71
N SER A 77 -10.75 23.52 4.30
CA SER A 77 -11.69 24.34 5.07
C SER A 77 -12.38 23.58 6.20
N VAL A 78 -12.27 22.25 6.19
CA VAL A 78 -12.89 21.35 7.17
C VAL A 78 -11.91 21.12 8.31
N LEU A 79 -12.33 21.47 9.51
CA LEU A 79 -11.53 21.37 10.72
C LEU A 79 -11.86 20.09 11.49
N PHE A 80 -10.82 19.47 12.04
CA PHE A 80 -10.88 18.27 12.89
C PHE A 80 -10.33 18.59 14.28
N GLU A 81 -10.86 19.65 14.90
CA GLU A 81 -10.47 20.10 16.25
C GLU A 81 -11.17 19.29 17.33
N ASN A 82 -10.56 19.12 18.51
CA ASN A 82 -11.07 18.20 19.54
C ASN A 82 -12.51 18.49 19.98
N ASP A 83 -12.90 19.77 20.08
CA ASP A 83 -14.23 20.16 20.57
C ASP A 83 -15.33 19.87 19.53
N ASP A 84 -14.99 19.98 18.23
CA ASP A 84 -15.92 19.80 17.12
C ASP A 84 -15.72 18.48 16.35
N LEU A 85 -14.70 17.68 16.69
CA LEU A 85 -14.29 16.49 15.95
C LEU A 85 -15.46 15.52 15.76
N MET A 86 -16.22 15.29 16.82
CA MET A 86 -17.35 14.36 16.78
C MET A 86 -18.49 14.89 15.90
N GLU A 87 -18.67 16.20 15.81
CA GLU A 87 -19.65 16.80 14.92
C GLU A 87 -19.20 16.71 13.46
N THR A 88 -17.94 17.02 13.17
CA THR A 88 -17.36 16.83 11.83
C THR A 88 -17.47 15.37 11.38
N LEU A 89 -17.17 14.40 12.26
CA LEU A 89 -17.28 12.96 11.96
C LEU A 89 -18.72 12.50 11.68
N ARG A 90 -19.73 13.25 12.13
CA ARG A 90 -21.15 12.96 11.85
C ARG A 90 -21.62 13.53 10.50
N ARG A 91 -20.83 14.39 9.85
CA ARG A 91 -21.24 15.16 8.67
C ARG A 91 -20.56 14.67 7.39
N THR A 92 -21.24 13.78 6.67
CA THR A 92 -20.75 13.19 5.41
C THR A 92 -20.36 14.24 4.36
N ASP A 93 -21.09 15.36 4.29
CA ASP A 93 -20.78 16.50 3.41
C ASP A 93 -19.42 17.11 3.73
N GLN A 94 -19.11 17.32 5.01
CA GLN A 94 -17.82 17.86 5.45
C GLN A 94 -16.69 16.88 5.19
N LEU A 95 -16.90 15.59 5.47
CA LEU A 95 -15.89 14.56 5.22
C LEU A 95 -15.54 14.46 3.72
N ARG A 96 -16.55 14.46 2.83
CA ARG A 96 -16.33 14.48 1.37
C ARG A 96 -15.66 15.78 0.92
N LYS A 97 -16.04 16.92 1.50
CA LYS A 97 -15.42 18.23 1.20
C LYS A 97 -13.94 18.23 1.55
N TYR A 98 -13.57 17.72 2.73
CA TYR A 98 -12.19 17.58 3.15
C TYR A 98 -11.36 16.80 2.13
N PHE A 99 -11.78 15.59 1.76
CA PHE A 99 -11.03 14.76 0.83
C PHE A 99 -10.92 15.40 -0.55
N LYS A 100 -11.99 16.06 -1.02
CA LYS A 100 -11.95 16.82 -2.28
C LYS A 100 -10.87 17.91 -2.26
N GLU A 101 -10.85 18.74 -1.22
CA GLU A 101 -9.88 19.84 -1.07
C GLU A 101 -8.45 19.31 -0.90
N ALA A 102 -8.26 18.26 -0.08
CA ALA A 102 -6.96 17.65 0.14
C ALA A 102 -6.37 17.04 -1.15
N LYS A 103 -7.20 16.35 -1.95
CA LYS A 103 -6.80 15.79 -3.26
C LYS A 103 -6.38 16.88 -4.24
N GLN A 104 -7.10 18.01 -4.27
CA GLN A 104 -6.75 19.15 -5.12
C GLN A 104 -5.38 19.72 -4.76
N LEU A 105 -5.09 19.92 -3.46
CA LEU A 105 -3.81 20.44 -2.99
C LEU A 105 -2.63 19.52 -3.34
N ILE A 106 -2.80 18.19 -3.18
CA ILE A 106 -1.78 17.22 -3.60
C ILE A 106 -1.57 17.27 -5.11
N GLY A 107 -2.66 17.29 -5.89
CA GLY A 107 -2.58 17.35 -7.35
C GLY A 107 -1.83 18.58 -7.85
N SER A 108 -2.01 19.74 -7.19
CA SER A 108 -1.25 20.96 -7.48
C SER A 108 0.21 20.90 -7.01
N TYR A 109 0.51 20.17 -5.94
CA TYR A 109 1.86 20.04 -5.41
C TYR A 109 2.74 19.10 -6.25
N LYS A 110 2.20 17.95 -6.68
CA LYS A 110 2.94 16.95 -7.45
C LYS A 110 2.01 16.11 -8.33
N ALA A 111 2.26 16.11 -9.63
CA ALA A 111 1.70 15.12 -10.55
C ALA A 111 2.66 13.93 -10.67
N GLY A 112 2.15 12.71 -10.51
CA GLY A 112 2.96 11.48 -10.54
C GLY A 112 2.20 10.31 -11.15
N LEU A 113 2.51 9.98 -12.41
CA LEU A 113 1.86 8.91 -13.17
C LEU A 113 2.03 7.52 -12.54
N GLU A 114 3.17 7.29 -11.90
CA GLU A 114 3.46 6.04 -11.18
C GLU A 114 2.46 5.81 -10.03
N PHE A 115 1.98 6.89 -9.41
CA PHE A 115 1.15 6.81 -8.21
C PHE A 115 -0.28 6.41 -8.55
N GLU A 116 -0.84 7.02 -9.60
CA GLU A 116 -2.15 6.65 -10.14
C GLU A 116 -2.16 5.18 -10.55
N VAL A 117 -1.10 4.73 -11.24
CA VAL A 117 -0.97 3.33 -11.68
C VAL A 117 -0.90 2.37 -10.49
N GLN A 118 -0.11 2.67 -9.46
CA GLN A 118 -0.04 1.84 -8.25
C GLN A 118 -1.40 1.75 -7.53
N GLN A 119 -2.08 2.89 -7.36
CA GLN A 119 -3.40 2.98 -6.74
C GLN A 119 -4.43 2.14 -7.52
N ASN A 120 -4.41 2.23 -8.86
CA ASN A 120 -5.29 1.45 -9.74
C ASN A 120 -5.01 -0.06 -9.64
N ILE A 121 -3.73 -0.46 -9.60
CA ILE A 121 -3.36 -1.87 -9.40
C ILE A 121 -3.86 -2.35 -8.03
N ALA A 122 -3.63 -1.60 -6.96
CA ALA A 122 -4.11 -1.95 -5.64
C ALA A 122 -5.64 -2.06 -5.59
N SER A 123 -6.35 -1.11 -6.22
CA SER A 123 -7.81 -1.08 -6.28
C SER A 123 -8.39 -2.27 -7.03
N GLY A 124 -7.81 -2.63 -8.18
CA GLY A 124 -8.25 -3.77 -8.99
C GLY A 124 -7.91 -5.15 -8.42
N ASN A 125 -7.11 -5.23 -7.34
CA ASN A 125 -6.62 -6.48 -6.76
C ASN A 125 -6.99 -6.62 -5.27
N ARG A 126 -8.24 -6.30 -4.91
CA ARG A 126 -8.78 -6.44 -3.55
C ARG A 126 -9.61 -7.71 -3.31
N SER A 127 -9.64 -8.65 -4.26
CA SER A 127 -10.49 -9.84 -4.19
C SER A 127 -9.67 -11.12 -4.10
N PHE A 128 -9.92 -11.95 -3.07
CA PHE A 128 -9.31 -13.28 -2.91
C PHE A 128 -9.75 -14.29 -3.98
N ASN A 129 -10.73 -13.93 -4.82
CA ASN A 129 -11.07 -14.71 -6.01
C ASN A 129 -10.07 -14.48 -7.16
N ASN A 130 -9.30 -13.38 -7.11
CA ASN A 130 -8.22 -13.14 -8.05
C ASN A 130 -6.99 -13.97 -7.67
N ARG A 131 -6.11 -14.19 -8.64
CA ARG A 131 -4.81 -14.82 -8.37
C ARG A 131 -3.97 -13.98 -7.41
N PHE A 132 -3.93 -12.66 -7.60
CA PHE A 132 -3.13 -11.76 -6.80
C PHE A 132 -4.01 -10.81 -5.99
N VAL A 133 -3.69 -10.65 -4.71
CA VAL A 133 -4.33 -9.69 -3.81
C VAL A 133 -3.30 -8.72 -3.28
N VAL A 134 -3.53 -7.42 -3.45
CA VAL A 134 -2.68 -6.36 -2.89
C VAL A 134 -3.14 -6.07 -1.46
N VAL A 135 -2.27 -6.32 -0.50
CA VAL A 135 -2.58 -6.25 0.94
C VAL A 135 -2.26 -4.88 1.56
N ASP A 136 -1.12 -4.30 1.19
CA ASP A 136 -0.62 -3.02 1.71
C ASP A 136 0.15 -2.29 0.59
N MET A 137 0.19 -0.97 0.67
CA MET A 137 0.99 -0.09 -0.18
C MET A 137 2.01 0.69 0.63
N GLU A 138 3.18 0.95 0.05
CA GLU A 138 4.26 1.69 0.70
C GLU A 138 4.70 1.03 2.02
N TRP A 139 4.66 -0.31 2.09
CA TRP A 139 5.04 -1.05 3.28
C TRP A 139 6.53 -0.88 3.55
N GLN A 140 6.88 -0.74 4.81
CA GLN A 140 8.27 -0.60 5.23
C GLN A 140 8.41 -1.23 6.61
N LEU A 141 9.48 -2.00 6.81
CA LEU A 141 9.79 -2.59 8.09
C LEU A 141 9.97 -1.48 9.15
N PRO A 142 9.21 -1.50 10.25
CA PRO A 142 9.48 -0.68 11.42
C PRO A 142 10.75 -1.19 12.10
N GLN A 143 11.75 -0.32 12.26
CA GLN A 143 13.04 -0.69 12.86
C GLN A 143 13.39 0.14 14.11
N SER A 144 12.44 0.89 14.67
CA SER A 144 12.66 1.70 15.89
C SER A 144 13.11 0.82 17.05
N ASP A 145 12.50 -0.35 17.16
CA ASP A 145 12.67 -1.28 18.29
C ASP A 145 13.72 -2.36 17.98
N ILE A 146 14.35 -2.30 16.80
CA ILE A 146 15.43 -3.19 16.38
C ILE A 146 16.77 -2.54 16.75
N LYS A 147 17.64 -3.32 17.39
CA LYS A 147 19.02 -2.89 17.72
C LYS A 147 19.77 -2.49 16.46
N LYS A 148 20.61 -1.44 16.52
CA LYS A 148 21.22 -0.83 15.32
C LYS A 148 21.98 -1.84 14.46
N GLU A 149 22.69 -2.75 15.10
CA GLU A 149 23.49 -3.84 14.51
C GLU A 149 22.65 -4.94 13.83
N GLU A 150 21.35 -5.04 14.14
CA GLU A 150 20.43 -6.00 13.54
C GLU A 150 19.53 -5.36 12.46
N ARG A 151 19.65 -4.04 12.25
CA ARG A 151 18.83 -3.32 11.27
C ARG A 151 19.29 -3.66 9.86
N ILE A 152 18.31 -3.85 8.99
CA ILE A 152 18.55 -3.95 7.55
C ILE A 152 18.44 -2.58 6.90
N ILE A 153 18.91 -2.46 5.66
CA ILE A 153 18.73 -1.23 4.88
C ILE A 153 17.24 -0.87 4.81
N LYS A 154 16.93 0.38 5.19
CA LYS A 154 15.57 0.92 5.14
C LYS A 154 15.06 0.87 3.69
N THR A 155 14.09 0.00 3.47
CA THR A 155 13.53 -0.26 2.15
C THR A 155 12.03 -0.16 2.22
N ARG A 156 11.47 0.68 1.36
CA ARG A 156 10.03 0.83 1.17
C ARG A 156 9.64 0.02 -0.04
N ILE A 157 8.64 -0.82 0.14
CA ILE A 157 8.11 -1.74 -0.84
C ILE A 157 6.84 -1.12 -1.39
N ASP A 158 6.75 -0.98 -2.72
CA ASP A 158 5.60 -0.33 -3.34
C ASP A 158 4.31 -1.08 -3.01
N LEU A 159 4.31 -2.40 -3.18
CA LEU A 159 3.12 -3.25 -2.99
C LEU A 159 3.48 -4.53 -2.23
N ILE A 160 2.68 -4.88 -1.23
CA ILE A 160 2.69 -6.23 -0.64
C ILE A 160 1.58 -7.03 -1.30
N VAL A 161 1.93 -8.12 -1.97
CA VAL A 161 0.99 -8.92 -2.76
C VAL A 161 0.98 -10.36 -2.24
N VAL A 162 -0.20 -10.97 -2.14
CA VAL A 162 -0.37 -12.40 -1.85
C VAL A 162 -0.86 -13.10 -3.11
N ASP A 163 -0.21 -14.20 -3.49
CA ASP A 163 -0.74 -15.12 -4.50
C ASP A 163 -1.68 -16.13 -3.83
N THR A 164 -2.94 -16.11 -4.24
CA THR A 164 -3.98 -17.01 -3.73
C THR A 164 -3.79 -18.44 -4.21
N LYS A 165 -2.96 -18.64 -5.26
CA LYS A 165 -2.52 -19.96 -5.69
C LYS A 165 -1.43 -20.49 -4.75
N LYS A 166 -1.58 -21.75 -4.34
CA LYS A 166 -0.55 -22.47 -3.60
C LYS A 166 0.68 -22.77 -4.48
N ASN A 167 1.86 -22.59 -3.92
CA ASN A 167 3.13 -23.02 -4.48
C ASN A 167 3.31 -24.54 -4.31
N ASP A 168 4.45 -25.07 -4.76
CA ASP A 168 4.75 -26.51 -4.72
C ASP A 168 4.84 -27.08 -3.29
N MET A 169 4.99 -26.22 -2.28
CA MET A 169 4.98 -26.59 -0.85
C MET A 169 3.58 -26.49 -0.23
N GLY A 170 2.54 -26.15 -1.01
CA GLY A 170 1.18 -25.95 -0.50
C GLY A 170 0.99 -24.63 0.26
N GLU A 171 1.91 -23.68 0.12
CA GLU A 171 1.88 -22.35 0.75
C GLU A 171 1.48 -21.26 -0.25
N ASN A 172 0.95 -20.14 0.22
CA ASN A 172 0.64 -18.95 -0.55
C ASN A 172 1.82 -17.98 -0.50
N ASP A 173 2.43 -17.69 -1.66
CA ASP A 173 3.59 -16.80 -1.73
C ASP A 173 3.20 -15.35 -1.35
N ILE A 174 4.01 -14.71 -0.51
CA ILE A 174 4.01 -13.27 -0.30
C ILE A 174 5.06 -12.65 -1.22
N TYR A 175 4.66 -11.67 -2.00
CA TYR A 175 5.54 -10.92 -2.90
C TYR A 175 5.81 -9.50 -2.38
N LEU A 176 7.09 -9.15 -2.37
CA LEU A 176 7.59 -7.79 -2.27
C LEU A 176 7.58 -7.19 -3.68
N GLY A 177 6.53 -6.43 -3.96
CA GLY A 177 6.26 -5.84 -5.27
C GLY A 177 7.03 -4.53 -5.49
N GLU A 178 7.73 -4.47 -6.60
CA GLU A 178 8.40 -3.28 -7.13
C GLU A 178 7.69 -2.84 -8.42
N LEU A 179 7.27 -1.58 -8.48
CA LEU A 179 6.56 -1.03 -9.65
C LEU A 179 7.52 -0.23 -10.55
N LYS A 180 7.40 -0.42 -11.86
CA LYS A 180 8.08 0.39 -12.88
C LYS A 180 7.08 0.80 -13.96
N VAL A 181 6.97 2.10 -14.22
CA VAL A 181 6.01 2.67 -15.16
C VAL A 181 6.73 3.45 -16.27
N GLY A 182 6.48 3.04 -17.52
CA GLY A 182 6.89 3.73 -18.73
C GLY A 182 8.39 4.05 -18.83
N MET A 183 8.71 5.09 -19.62
CA MET A 183 10.10 5.50 -19.87
C MET A 183 10.78 6.18 -18.68
N GLY A 184 10.02 6.76 -17.73
CA GLY A 184 10.57 7.41 -16.53
C GLY A 184 11.31 6.44 -15.60
N ALA A 185 11.00 5.14 -15.68
CA ALA A 185 11.66 4.07 -14.95
C ALA A 185 13.01 3.63 -15.55
N THR A 186 13.43 4.20 -16.68
CA THR A 186 14.63 3.76 -17.43
C THR A 186 15.93 4.44 -16.96
N GLY A 187 15.84 5.44 -16.08
CA GLY A 187 16.93 6.31 -15.63
C GLY A 187 18.04 5.69 -14.76
N GLY A 188 18.19 4.37 -14.70
CA GLY A 188 19.41 3.77 -14.15
C GLY A 188 19.33 2.28 -13.85
N LYS A 189 20.25 1.50 -14.43
CA LYS A 189 20.59 0.12 -14.03
C LYS A 189 20.78 0.00 -12.49
N SER A 190 21.27 1.07 -11.85
CA SER A 190 21.50 1.16 -10.41
C SER A 190 20.23 1.03 -9.57
N GLY A 191 19.07 1.50 -10.06
CA GLY A 191 17.81 1.48 -9.33
C GLY A 191 17.35 0.05 -9.05
N ILE A 192 16.97 -0.69 -10.09
CA ILE A 192 16.43 -2.04 -9.92
C ILE A 192 17.42 -3.00 -9.25
N ILE A 193 18.71 -2.90 -9.56
CA ILE A 193 19.77 -3.69 -8.91
C ILE A 193 19.81 -3.42 -7.40
N ALA A 194 19.74 -2.15 -6.98
CA ALA A 194 19.69 -1.81 -5.56
C ALA A 194 18.44 -2.37 -4.89
N HIS A 195 17.29 -2.37 -5.58
CA HIS A 195 16.05 -2.97 -5.06
C HIS A 195 16.16 -4.49 -4.91
N VAL A 196 16.78 -5.20 -5.87
CA VAL A 196 17.06 -6.65 -5.76
C VAL A 196 17.95 -6.94 -4.56
N LYS A 197 19.06 -6.20 -4.39
CA LYS A 197 19.99 -6.38 -3.26
C LYS A 197 19.32 -6.14 -1.90
N LYS A 198 18.53 -5.06 -1.78
CA LYS A 198 17.74 -4.76 -0.59
C LYS A 198 16.70 -5.85 -0.31
N THR A 199 16.06 -6.37 -1.36
CA THR A 199 15.09 -7.46 -1.25
C THR A 199 15.75 -8.75 -0.76
N LYS A 200 16.96 -9.08 -1.23
CA LYS A 200 17.74 -10.20 -0.72
C LYS A 200 18.02 -10.08 0.78
N GLU A 201 18.52 -8.91 1.19
CA GLU A 201 18.83 -8.65 2.60
C GLU A 201 17.59 -8.85 3.47
N PHE A 202 16.44 -8.35 3.01
CA PHE A 202 15.15 -8.58 3.66
C PHE A 202 14.79 -10.07 3.75
N ILE A 203 14.81 -10.79 2.61
CA ILE A 203 14.44 -12.21 2.52
C ILE A 203 15.35 -13.08 3.41
N ASN A 204 16.61 -12.71 3.59
CA ASN A 204 17.55 -13.46 4.43
C ASN A 204 17.40 -13.14 5.92
N ASN A 205 16.72 -12.06 6.30
CA ASN A 205 16.53 -11.69 7.69
C ASN A 205 15.27 -12.37 8.27
N ALA A 206 15.46 -13.29 9.24
CA ALA A 206 14.35 -14.04 9.84
C ALA A 206 13.34 -13.14 10.58
N LYS A 207 13.81 -12.10 11.30
CA LYS A 207 12.93 -11.16 12.02
C LYS A 207 12.10 -10.32 11.06
N ALA A 208 12.69 -9.87 9.95
CA ALA A 208 12.00 -9.11 8.92
C ALA A 208 10.90 -9.94 8.25
N ARG A 209 11.19 -11.22 7.94
CA ARG A 209 10.20 -12.16 7.38
C ARG A 209 9.03 -12.43 8.32
N ALA A 210 9.33 -12.69 9.60
CA ALA A 210 8.30 -12.89 10.61
C ALA A 210 7.41 -11.65 10.76
N ALA A 211 8.02 -10.46 10.89
CA ALA A 211 7.29 -9.21 10.99
C ALA A 211 6.40 -8.92 9.78
N LEU A 212 6.86 -9.22 8.56
CA LEU A 212 6.03 -9.10 7.35
C LEU A 212 4.86 -10.06 7.39
N ARG A 213 5.08 -11.32 7.75
CA ARG A 213 4.01 -12.32 7.83
C ARG A 213 2.95 -11.89 8.84
N ASP A 214 3.36 -11.51 10.06
CA ASP A 214 2.45 -11.03 11.11
C ASP A 214 1.65 -9.80 10.64
N ASP A 215 2.31 -8.86 9.96
CA ASP A 215 1.65 -7.69 9.39
C ASP A 215 0.63 -8.10 8.32
N VAL A 216 0.98 -9.00 7.39
CA VAL A 216 0.08 -9.45 6.32
C VAL A 216 -1.13 -10.19 6.87
N GLU A 217 -0.95 -11.12 7.82
CA GLU A 217 -2.05 -11.86 8.47
C GLU A 217 -3.00 -10.90 9.18
N SER A 218 -2.46 -9.97 9.96
CA SER A 218 -3.23 -8.96 10.68
C SER A 218 -4.00 -8.05 9.72
N ILE A 219 -3.35 -7.53 8.68
CA ILE A 219 -3.97 -6.64 7.70
C ILE A 219 -5.08 -7.36 6.94
N ILE A 220 -4.85 -8.60 6.46
CA ILE A 220 -5.86 -9.40 5.76
C ILE A 220 -7.10 -9.55 6.63
N ARG A 221 -6.92 -10.00 7.88
CA ARG A 221 -8.05 -10.18 8.81
C ARG A 221 -8.82 -8.89 9.01
N GLN A 222 -8.14 -7.82 9.41
CA GLN A 222 -8.81 -6.56 9.81
C GLN A 222 -9.42 -5.81 8.63
N LYS A 223 -8.77 -5.79 7.46
CA LYS A 223 -9.36 -5.20 6.25
C LYS A 223 -10.53 -6.05 5.73
N SER A 224 -10.48 -7.38 5.87
CA SER A 224 -11.63 -8.25 5.56
C SER A 224 -12.81 -7.99 6.51
N ASP A 225 -12.56 -7.82 7.81
CA ASP A 225 -13.60 -7.49 8.81
C ASP A 225 -14.28 -6.13 8.54
N LEU A 226 -13.61 -5.24 7.83
CA LEU A 226 -14.13 -3.94 7.36
C LEU A 226 -14.76 -4.02 5.94
N GLY A 227 -14.70 -5.19 5.30
CA GLY A 227 -15.15 -5.40 3.93
C GLY A 227 -14.38 -4.56 2.90
N LEU A 228 -13.08 -4.33 3.13
CA LEU A 228 -12.16 -3.72 2.16
C LEU A 228 -11.55 -4.75 1.20
N PHE A 229 -11.67 -6.04 1.55
CA PHE A 229 -11.39 -7.16 0.66
C PHE A 229 -12.67 -7.92 0.34
N GLU A 230 -12.70 -8.49 -0.87
CA GLU A 230 -13.76 -9.35 -1.36
C GLU A 230 -13.30 -10.82 -1.39
N GLY A 231 -14.25 -11.74 -1.40
CA GLY A 231 -13.96 -13.17 -1.44
C GLY A 231 -13.50 -13.74 -0.09
N ASN A 232 -13.29 -15.05 -0.07
CA ASN A 232 -12.96 -15.76 1.15
C ASN A 232 -11.43 -15.93 1.30
N HIS A 233 -10.88 -15.46 2.41
CA HIS A 233 -9.46 -15.60 2.75
C HIS A 233 -9.17 -16.80 3.68
N THR A 234 -10.18 -17.54 4.12
CA THR A 234 -9.97 -18.72 4.96
C THR A 234 -9.17 -19.79 4.21
N GLY A 235 -8.15 -20.36 4.85
CA GLY A 235 -7.32 -21.41 4.25
C GLY A 235 -6.08 -20.90 3.50
N LEU A 236 -5.84 -19.58 3.48
CA LEU A 236 -4.53 -19.06 3.12
C LEU A 236 -3.47 -19.60 4.08
N ASN A 237 -2.41 -20.18 3.52
CA ASN A 237 -1.27 -20.70 4.25
C ASN A 237 -0.03 -19.92 3.83
N LEU A 238 0.19 -18.75 4.42
CA LEU A 238 1.23 -17.81 3.95
C LEU A 238 2.63 -18.40 4.08
N SER A 239 3.42 -18.29 3.01
CA SER A 239 4.81 -18.74 3.02
C SER A 239 5.65 -17.90 3.97
N GLY A 240 6.51 -18.58 4.73
CA GLY A 240 7.48 -17.94 5.63
C GLY A 240 8.64 -17.24 4.91
N LYS A 241 8.77 -17.39 3.58
CA LYS A 241 9.84 -16.77 2.79
C LYS A 241 9.23 -15.96 1.64
N PRO A 242 9.22 -14.62 1.72
CA PRO A 242 8.69 -13.80 0.64
C PRO A 242 9.57 -13.86 -0.60
N ARG A 243 8.99 -13.49 -1.74
CA ARG A 243 9.64 -13.45 -3.06
C ARG A 243 9.58 -12.04 -3.63
N MET A 244 10.42 -11.74 -4.61
CA MET A 244 10.32 -10.48 -5.34
C MET A 244 9.28 -10.60 -6.47
N MET A 245 8.46 -9.57 -6.65
CA MET A 245 7.63 -9.39 -7.84
C MET A 245 8.02 -8.06 -8.51
N LEU A 246 8.22 -8.10 -9.82
CA LEU A 246 8.47 -6.91 -10.63
C LEU A 246 7.25 -6.64 -11.50
N ILE A 247 6.59 -5.51 -11.29
CA ILE A 247 5.39 -5.10 -12.01
C ILE A 247 5.79 -4.04 -13.02
N LEU A 248 5.67 -4.37 -14.30
CA LEU A 248 6.12 -3.56 -15.43
C LEU A 248 4.92 -3.02 -16.20
N VAL A 249 4.71 -1.71 -16.10
CA VAL A 249 3.54 -1.03 -16.67
C VAL A 249 3.94 -0.22 -17.89
N TYR A 250 3.29 -0.49 -19.02
CA TYR A 250 3.63 0.12 -20.31
C TYR A 250 2.39 0.59 -21.08
N ARG A 251 2.61 1.53 -22.00
CA ARG A 251 1.68 2.04 -23.00
C ARG A 251 2.36 1.95 -24.37
N GLY A 252 2.02 0.91 -25.12
CA GLY A 252 2.64 0.66 -26.42
C GLY A 252 4.05 0.04 -26.36
N ASN A 253 4.65 -0.12 -27.53
CA ASN A 253 5.84 -0.95 -27.71
C ASN A 253 7.14 -0.29 -27.23
N GLU A 254 7.24 1.03 -27.30
CA GLU A 254 8.44 1.76 -26.89
C GLU A 254 8.71 1.59 -25.39
N GLU A 255 7.72 1.92 -24.55
CA GLU A 255 7.78 1.71 -23.10
C GLU A 255 8.04 0.25 -22.75
N LYS A 256 7.34 -0.68 -23.43
CA LYS A 256 7.52 -2.12 -23.20
C LYS A 256 8.95 -2.55 -23.49
N ASN A 257 9.55 -2.09 -24.59
CA ASN A 257 10.92 -2.44 -24.95
C ASN A 257 11.94 -1.88 -23.96
N ALA A 258 11.72 -0.67 -23.45
CA ALA A 258 12.61 -0.10 -22.44
C ALA A 258 12.51 -0.83 -21.10
N LEU A 259 11.31 -1.25 -20.69
CA LEU A 259 11.12 -2.03 -19.46
C LEU A 259 11.69 -3.45 -19.53
N LYS A 260 11.86 -4.05 -20.72
CA LYS A 260 12.56 -5.35 -20.87
C LYS A 260 13.99 -5.28 -20.32
N VAL A 261 14.65 -4.12 -20.41
CA VAL A 261 15.99 -3.93 -19.83
C VAL A 261 15.93 -3.99 -18.30
N GLN A 262 14.86 -3.45 -17.69
CA GLN A 262 14.66 -3.54 -16.24
C GLN A 262 14.36 -4.98 -15.80
N GLU A 263 13.51 -5.71 -16.54
CA GLU A 263 13.29 -7.14 -16.33
C GLU A 263 14.61 -7.92 -16.36
N LYS A 264 15.40 -7.74 -17.42
CA LYS A 264 16.67 -8.43 -17.59
C LYS A 264 17.62 -8.13 -16.43
N ASN A 265 17.82 -6.85 -16.12
CA ASN A 265 18.70 -6.44 -15.02
C ASN A 265 18.27 -7.03 -13.67
N ALA A 266 16.96 -7.09 -13.39
CA ALA A 266 16.45 -7.66 -12.15
C ALA A 266 16.72 -9.17 -12.07
N LYS A 267 16.48 -9.90 -13.16
CA LYS A 267 16.70 -11.36 -13.24
C LYS A 267 18.18 -11.72 -13.21
N ASP A 268 19.03 -10.95 -13.89
CA ASP A 268 20.48 -11.16 -13.92
C ASP A 268 21.05 -10.95 -12.51
N GLU A 269 20.72 -9.83 -11.85
CA GLU A 269 21.16 -9.56 -10.47
C GLU A 269 20.58 -10.59 -9.49
N ALA A 270 19.31 -10.99 -9.60
CA ALA A 270 18.74 -12.01 -8.73
C ALA A 270 19.49 -13.35 -8.84
N ARG A 271 19.88 -13.74 -10.05
CA ARG A 271 20.71 -14.93 -10.31
C ARG A 271 22.11 -14.78 -9.72
N GLU A 272 22.79 -13.66 -9.95
CA GLU A 272 24.10 -13.36 -9.33
C GLU A 272 24.03 -13.40 -7.79
N GLN A 273 22.89 -13.00 -7.23
CA GLN A 273 22.64 -12.98 -5.81
C GLN A 273 22.10 -14.32 -5.24
N ASN A 274 21.97 -15.38 -6.05
CA ASN A 274 21.38 -16.67 -5.67
C ASN A 274 19.97 -16.55 -5.06
N MET A 275 19.17 -15.63 -5.59
CA MET A 275 17.75 -15.48 -5.25
C MET A 275 16.90 -16.32 -6.20
N VAL A 276 15.69 -16.67 -5.74
CA VAL A 276 14.64 -17.13 -6.64
C VAL A 276 14.35 -16.01 -7.64
N GLU A 277 14.24 -16.36 -8.93
CA GLU A 277 13.97 -15.39 -9.98
C GLU A 277 12.70 -14.58 -9.66
N PRO A 278 12.73 -13.23 -9.81
CA PRO A 278 11.57 -12.38 -9.57
C PRO A 278 10.40 -12.79 -10.46
N LEU A 279 9.19 -12.83 -9.90
CA LEU A 279 7.98 -12.98 -10.69
C LEU A 279 7.73 -11.68 -11.47
N VAL A 280 7.74 -11.74 -12.79
CA VAL A 280 7.49 -10.56 -13.64
C VAL A 280 6.04 -10.52 -14.08
N VAL A 281 5.36 -9.43 -13.78
CA VAL A 281 3.99 -9.15 -14.21
C VAL A 281 3.99 -7.95 -15.13
N TRP A 282 3.53 -8.17 -16.36
CA TRP A 282 3.38 -7.11 -17.36
C TRP A 282 1.95 -6.59 -17.35
N HIS A 283 1.78 -5.27 -17.27
CA HIS A 283 0.47 -4.62 -17.28
C HIS A 283 0.42 -3.55 -18.38
N ASN A 284 -0.54 -3.69 -19.30
CA ASN A 284 -0.81 -2.69 -20.32
C ASN A 284 -1.77 -1.65 -19.75
N ALA A 285 -1.32 -0.40 -19.60
CA ALA A 285 -2.14 0.68 -19.06
C ALA A 285 -3.11 1.30 -20.09
N LEU A 286 -3.08 0.86 -21.35
CA LEU A 286 -4.03 1.33 -22.35
C LEU A 286 -5.38 0.62 -22.20
N ILE A 287 -6.44 1.41 -22.01
CA ILE A 287 -7.81 0.91 -22.11
C ILE A 287 -8.13 0.69 -23.58
N THR A 288 -8.49 -0.55 -23.94
CA THR A 288 -9.02 -0.85 -25.28
C THR A 288 -10.53 -0.67 -25.23
N LEU A 289 -11.05 0.38 -25.85
CA LEU A 289 -12.49 0.50 -26.08
C LEU A 289 -12.86 -0.52 -27.15
N LYS A 290 -13.75 -1.47 -26.82
CA LYS A 290 -14.37 -2.33 -27.82
C LYS A 290 -15.47 -1.51 -28.50
N VAL A 291 -15.33 -1.31 -29.80
CA VAL A 291 -16.38 -0.77 -30.68
C VAL A 291 -17.32 -1.90 -31.05
#